data_AF-A0A2V8MQN6-F1
#
_entry.id   AF-A0A2V8MQN6-F1
#
_cell.length_a   1.000
_cell.length_b   1.000
_cell.length_c   1.000
_cell.angle_alpha   90.00
_cell.angle_beta   90.00
_cell.angle_gamma   90.00
#
_symmetry.space_group_name_H-M   'P 1'
#
loop_
_entity.id
_entity.type
_entity.pdbx_description
1 polymer ?
#
loop_
_entity_poly.entity_id
_entity_poly.type
_entity_poly.pdbx_seq_one_letter_code
_entity_poly.pdbx_strand_id
1 'polypeptide(L)'
;MLPTLALAFLQNDMRANPPGYFMPVLLGTLVAGGVGWLIAAVLGFARARAFGSSTRWFSFAAVCLLIYHIQFVLLGVAAVLGAQQNDFDPVLEIGAFLNVFVVLGAACAIMGFVRLTSPRQ
;
A
#
# COMPACT_ATOMS: atom_id res chain seq x y z
N MET A 1 -26.66 27.43 19.62
CA MET A 1 -25.98 26.28 20.26
C MET A 1 -26.76 25.04 19.85
N LEU A 2 -26.20 24.21 18.97
CA LEU A 2 -26.89 22.98 18.53
C LEU A 2 -27.02 22.04 19.75
N PRO A 3 -28.21 21.52 20.06
CA PRO A 3 -28.39 20.64 21.20
C PRO A 3 -27.54 19.39 21.03
N THR A 4 -26.89 18.93 22.10
CA THR A 4 -26.03 17.73 22.14
C THR A 4 -26.72 16.49 21.55
N LEU A 5 -28.04 16.41 21.67
CA LEU A 5 -28.88 15.38 21.06
C LEU A 5 -28.88 15.43 19.51
N ALA A 6 -28.93 16.63 18.91
CA ALA A 6 -28.84 16.79 17.46
C ALA A 6 -27.42 16.51 16.93
N LEU A 7 -26.39 16.78 17.75
CA LEU A 7 -25.01 16.38 17.43
C LEU A 7 -24.87 14.85 17.40
N ALA A 8 -25.47 14.15 18.38
CA ALA A 8 -25.45 12.69 18.46
C ALA A 8 -26.21 12.02 17.29
N PHE A 9 -27.30 12.62 16.79
CA PHE A 9 -28.02 12.12 15.62
C PHE A 9 -27.21 12.30 14.32
N LEU A 10 -26.56 13.45 14.12
CA LEU A 10 -25.68 13.68 12.95
C LEU A 10 -24.46 12.74 12.92
N GLN A 11 -23.95 12.31 14.08
CA GLN A 11 -22.85 11.35 14.14
C GLN A 11 -23.26 9.91 13.80
N ASN A 12 -24.52 9.54 14.01
CA ASN A 12 -24.99 8.18 13.72
C ASN A 12 -25.17 7.90 12.22
N ASP A 13 -25.53 8.91 11.41
CA ASP A 13 -25.66 8.75 9.96
C ASP A 13 -24.31 8.63 9.23
N MET A 14 -23.19 8.95 9.89
CA MET A 14 -21.84 8.83 9.32
C MET A 14 -21.18 7.48 9.63
N ARG A 15 -21.90 6.55 10.28
CA ARG A 15 -21.44 5.17 10.45
C ARG A 15 -21.64 4.41 9.14
N ALA A 16 -20.61 4.40 8.31
CA ALA A 16 -20.53 3.47 7.18
C ALA A 16 -20.56 2.03 7.72
N ASN A 17 -21.71 1.38 7.61
CA ASN A 17 -21.84 -0.05 7.92
C ASN A 17 -21.11 -0.84 6.81
N PRO A 18 -19.97 -1.48 7.09
CA PRO A 18 -19.27 -2.24 6.07
C PRO A 18 -20.14 -3.45 5.67
N PRO A 19 -20.27 -3.75 4.36
CA PRO A 19 -21.01 -4.92 3.93
C PRO A 19 -20.33 -6.21 4.44
N GLY A 20 -21.10 -7.27 4.69
CA GLY A 20 -20.57 -8.51 5.32
C GLY A 20 -19.44 -9.21 4.54
N TYR A 21 -19.33 -8.97 3.22
CA TYR A 21 -18.24 -9.46 2.39
C TYR A 21 -16.99 -8.57 2.40
N PHE A 22 -17.04 -7.38 3.02
CA PHE A 22 -15.93 -6.42 3.01
C PHE A 22 -14.66 -7.04 3.58
N MET A 23 -14.76 -7.68 4.74
CA MET A 23 -13.61 -8.25 5.43
C MET A 23 -12.93 -9.39 4.65
N PRO A 24 -13.65 -10.41 4.12
CA PRO A 24 -13.00 -11.43 3.31
C PRO A 24 -12.43 -10.88 1.99
N VAL A 25 -13.08 -9.90 1.35
CA VAL A 25 -12.55 -9.25 0.14
C VAL A 25 -11.28 -8.46 0.47
N LEU A 26 -11.29 -7.67 1.55
CA LEU A 26 -10.14 -6.90 2.02
C LEU A 26 -8.94 -7.81 2.29
N LEU A 27 -9.14 -8.88 3.07
CA LEU A 27 -8.08 -9.84 3.38
C LEU A 27 -7.59 -10.57 2.12
N GLY A 28 -8.51 -10.97 1.24
CA GLY A 28 -8.18 -11.64 -0.03
C GLY A 28 -7.33 -10.77 -0.95
N THR A 29 -7.69 -9.50 -1.14
CA THR A 29 -6.91 -8.57 -1.98
C THR A 29 -5.59 -8.19 -1.33
N LEU A 30 -5.52 -8.14 0.01
CA LEU A 30 -4.27 -7.92 0.73
C LEU A 30 -3.28 -9.07 0.48
N VAL A 31 -3.72 -10.32 0.64
CA VAL A 31 -2.84 -11.49 0.43
C VAL A 31 -2.46 -11.59 -1.04
N ALA A 32 -3.43 -11.47 -1.96
CA ALA A 32 -3.18 -11.54 -3.39
C ALA A 32 -2.23 -10.44 -3.88
N GLY A 33 -2.37 -9.22 -3.37
CA GLY A 33 -1.47 -8.10 -3.67
C GLY A 33 -0.03 -8.39 -3.23
N GLY A 34 0.17 -8.85 -1.99
CA GLY A 34 1.49 -9.18 -1.46
C GLY A 34 2.18 -10.28 -2.28
N VAL A 35 1.44 -11.33 -2.64
CA VAL A 35 1.94 -12.40 -3.52
C VAL A 35 2.25 -11.87 -4.92
N GLY A 36 1.40 -11.01 -5.48
CA GLY A 36 1.62 -10.39 -6.79
C GLY A 36 2.91 -9.56 -6.84
N TRP A 37 3.15 -8.71 -5.84
CA TRP A 37 4.37 -7.93 -5.74
C TRP A 37 5.62 -8.80 -5.56
N LEU A 38 5.52 -9.87 -4.77
CA LEU A 38 6.60 -10.85 -4.59
C LEU A 38 6.96 -11.54 -5.91
N ILE A 39 5.96 -12.02 -6.66
CA ILE A 39 6.16 -12.64 -7.97
C ILE A 39 6.80 -11.64 -8.93
N ALA A 40 6.31 -10.39 -8.98
CA ALA A 40 6.88 -9.34 -9.82
C ALA A 40 8.35 -9.06 -9.48
N ALA A 41 8.70 -9.02 -8.20
CA ALA A 41 10.09 -8.83 -7.75
C ALA A 41 10.98 -10.00 -8.19
N VAL A 42 10.57 -11.25 -7.95
CA VAL A 42 11.32 -12.46 -8.31
C VAL A 42 11.53 -12.56 -9.83
N LEU A 43 10.45 -12.39 -10.61
CA LEU A 43 10.53 -12.39 -12.08
C LEU A 43 11.40 -11.25 -12.60
N GLY A 44 11.32 -10.08 -11.98
CA GLY A 44 12.16 -8.93 -12.29
C GLY A 44 13.65 -9.23 -12.08
N PHE A 45 14.02 -9.81 -10.93
CA PHE A 45 15.41 -10.19 -10.64
C PHE A 45 15.92 -11.31 -11.55
N ALA A 46 15.08 -12.31 -11.86
CA ALA A 46 15.44 -13.38 -12.77
C ALA A 46 15.72 -12.87 -14.19
N ARG A 47 14.91 -11.94 -14.68
CA ARG A 47 15.03 -11.37 -16.03
C ARG A 47 16.04 -10.23 -16.13
N ALA A 48 16.40 -9.59 -15.02
CA ALA A 48 17.39 -8.51 -14.98
C ALA A 48 18.75 -8.91 -15.55
N ARG A 49 19.15 -10.19 -15.43
CA ARG A 49 20.41 -10.68 -16.01
C ARG A 49 20.37 -10.78 -17.55
N ALA A 50 19.19 -10.98 -18.13
CA ALA A 50 19.00 -11.20 -19.58
C ALA A 50 18.63 -9.93 -20.35
N PHE A 51 17.83 -9.03 -19.76
CA PHE A 51 17.25 -7.87 -20.46
C PHE A 51 17.94 -6.53 -20.14
N GLY A 52 19.01 -6.52 -19.35
CA GLY A 52 19.85 -5.35 -19.10
C GLY A 52 19.34 -4.39 -18.01
N SER A 53 19.86 -3.16 -18.01
CA SER A 53 19.73 -2.21 -16.89
C SER A 53 18.31 -1.73 -16.62
N SER A 54 17.44 -1.61 -17.63
CA SER A 54 16.04 -1.16 -17.46
C SER A 54 15.22 -2.12 -16.60
N THR A 55 15.40 -3.42 -16.79
CA THR A 55 14.68 -4.47 -16.04
C THR A 55 15.06 -4.47 -14.56
N ARG A 56 16.28 -4.02 -14.22
CA ARG A 56 16.74 -3.85 -12.82
C ARG A 56 15.92 -2.77 -12.10
N TRP A 57 15.61 -1.66 -12.77
CA TRP A 57 14.79 -0.58 -12.20
C TRP A 57 13.36 -1.03 -11.92
N PHE A 58 12.77 -1.86 -12.78
CA PHE A 58 11.45 -2.45 -12.53
C PHE A 58 11.45 -3.44 -11.36
N SER A 59 12.51 -4.24 -11.18
CA SER A 59 12.63 -5.09 -9.99
C SER A 59 12.74 -4.27 -8.70
N PHE A 60 13.48 -3.16 -8.71
CA PHE A 60 13.54 -2.27 -7.54
C PHE A 60 12.18 -1.63 -7.24
N ALA A 61 11.44 -1.20 -8.27
CA ALA A 61 10.08 -0.69 -8.10
C ALA A 61 9.15 -1.73 -7.46
N ALA A 62 9.22 -2.99 -7.90
CA ALA A 62 8.43 -4.08 -7.32
C ALA A 62 8.77 -4.33 -5.84
N VAL A 63 10.05 -4.25 -5.45
CA VAL A 63 10.46 -4.37 -4.05
C VAL A 63 9.96 -3.20 -3.20
N CYS A 64 10.02 -1.97 -3.72
CA CYS A 64 9.45 -0.81 -3.03
C CYS A 64 7.94 -0.98 -2.80
N LEU A 65 7.21 -1.47 -3.79
CA LEU A 65 5.77 -1.74 -3.65
C LEU A 65 5.48 -2.91 -2.71
N LEU A 66 6.37 -3.90 -2.61
CA LEU A 66 6.28 -4.97 -1.62
C LEU A 66 6.44 -4.43 -0.19
N ILE A 67 7.43 -3.57 0.05
CA ILE A 67 7.62 -2.93 1.37
C ILE A 67 6.43 -2.03 1.71
N TYR A 68 5.94 -1.23 0.75
CA TYR A 68 4.70 -0.46 0.90
C TYR A 68 3.52 -1.37 1.31
N HIS A 69 3.39 -2.52 0.68
CA HIS A 69 2.32 -3.47 0.97
C HIS A 69 2.43 -4.04 2.39
N ILE A 70 3.64 -4.34 2.87
CA ILE A 70 3.88 -4.76 4.27
C ILE A 70 3.50 -3.65 5.25
N GLN A 71 3.84 -2.39 4.97
CA GLN A 71 3.43 -1.26 5.80
C GLN A 71 1.92 -1.07 5.82
N PHE A 72 1.26 -1.30 4.69
CA PHE A 72 -0.19 -1.27 4.60
C PHE A 72 -0.84 -2.38 5.44
N VAL A 73 -0.24 -3.57 5.49
CA VAL A 73 -0.67 -4.66 6.40
C VAL A 73 -0.48 -4.25 7.86
N LEU A 74 0.68 -3.69 8.21
CA LEU A 74 0.99 -3.20 9.56
C LEU A 74 0.01 -2.10 10.00
N LEU A 75 -0.31 -1.16 9.10
CA LEU A 75 -1.31 -0.12 9.34
C LEU A 75 -2.70 -0.73 9.61
N GLY A 76 -3.09 -1.74 8.83
CA GLY A 76 -4.35 -2.46 9.04
C GLY A 76 -4.41 -3.17 10.40
N VAL A 77 -3.33 -3.84 10.80
CA VAL A 77 -3.22 -4.49 12.12
C VAL A 77 -3.26 -3.45 13.25
N ALA A 78 -2.49 -2.37 13.13
CA ALA A 78 -2.48 -1.28 14.09
C ALA A 78 -3.85 -0.61 14.21
N ALA A 79 -4.58 -0.45 13.10
CA ALA A 79 -5.93 0.12 13.11
C ALA A 79 -6.94 -0.80 13.82
N VAL A 80 -6.84 -2.13 13.64
CA VAL A 80 -7.70 -3.09 14.35
C VAL A 80 -7.39 -3.10 15.83
N LEU A 81 -6.11 -3.12 16.22
CA LEU A 81 -5.69 -3.08 17.62
C LEU A 81 -6.05 -1.74 18.29
N GLY A 82 -5.81 -0.63 17.60
CA GLY A 82 -6.16 0.72 18.07
C GLY A 82 -7.67 0.90 18.24
N ALA A 83 -8.49 0.29 17.37
CA ALA A 83 -9.95 0.27 17.56
C ALA A 83 -10.39 -0.51 18.81
N GLN A 84 -9.63 -1.51 19.26
CA GLN A 84 -9.89 -2.22 20.51
C GLN A 84 -9.42 -1.43 21.74
N GLN A 85 -8.30 -0.72 21.62
CA GLN A 85 -7.65 -0.02 22.74
C GLN A 85 -8.03 1.47 22.83
N ASN A 86 -8.78 1.98 21.85
CA ASN A 86 -9.15 3.38 21.69
C ASN A 86 -7.95 4.33 21.64
N ASP A 87 -6.81 3.82 21.16
CA ASP A 87 -5.54 4.52 20.99
C ASP A 87 -5.11 4.40 19.52
N PHE A 88 -4.97 5.53 18.84
CA PHE A 88 -4.71 5.60 17.40
C PHE A 88 -3.35 6.24 17.07
N ASP A 89 -2.58 6.68 18.06
CA ASP A 89 -1.23 7.23 17.86
C ASP A 89 -0.34 6.33 16.97
N PRO A 90 -0.29 4.99 17.16
CA PRO A 90 0.52 4.13 16.28
C PRO A 90 0.01 4.09 14.82
N VAL A 91 -1.29 4.32 14.57
CA VAL A 91 -1.85 4.35 13.21
C VAL A 91 -1.41 5.63 12.49
N LEU A 92 -1.41 6.77 13.19
CA LEU A 92 -0.92 8.03 12.64
C LEU A 92 0.59 7.97 12.37
N GLU A 93 1.36 7.38 13.27
CA GLU A 93 2.81 7.23 13.11
C GLU A 93 3.17 6.36 11.90
N ILE A 94 2.54 5.18 11.76
CA ILE A 94 2.76 4.29 10.62
C ILE A 94 2.23 4.92 9.31
N GLY A 95 1.08 5.60 9.38
CA GLY A 95 0.46 6.26 8.24
C GLY A 95 1.31 7.40 7.66
N ALA A 96 2.09 8.10 8.49
CA ALA A 96 2.93 9.21 8.06
C ALA A 96 4.03 8.80 7.06
N PHE A 97 4.57 7.58 7.20
CA PHE A 97 5.65 7.08 6.35
C PHE A 97 5.18 6.19 5.19
N LEU A 98 3.88 5.86 5.15
CA LEU A 98 3.30 4.96 4.16
C LEU A 98 3.62 5.39 2.72
N ASN A 99 3.60 6.69 2.44
CA ASN A 99 3.81 7.20 1.08
C ASN A 99 5.26 7.14 0.59
N VAL A 100 6.26 7.01 1.47
CA VAL A 100 7.68 7.08 1.07
C VAL A 100 8.03 5.96 0.08
N PHE A 101 7.58 4.74 0.35
CA PHE A 101 7.88 3.58 -0.49
C PHE A 101 7.09 3.58 -1.80
N VAL A 102 5.88 4.15 -1.81
CA VAL A 102 5.11 4.31 -3.05
C VAL A 102 5.78 5.32 -3.97
N VAL A 103 6.31 6.41 -3.41
CA VAL A 103 7.04 7.44 -4.17
C VAL A 103 8.34 6.87 -4.72
N LEU A 104 9.10 6.13 -3.92
CA LEU A 104 10.32 5.44 -4.37
C LEU A 104 10.01 4.42 -5.47
N GLY A 105 8.95 3.63 -5.31
CA GLY A 105 8.50 2.67 -6.33
C GLY A 105 8.14 3.35 -7.64
N ALA A 106 7.42 4.47 -7.59
CA ALA A 106 7.10 5.28 -8.76
C ALA A 106 8.37 5.86 -9.41
N ALA A 107 9.30 6.40 -8.64
CA ALA A 107 10.57 6.92 -9.15
C ALA A 107 11.40 5.83 -9.86
N CYS A 108 11.50 4.63 -9.26
CA CYS A 108 12.16 3.49 -9.88
C CYS A 108 11.47 3.05 -11.18
N ALA A 109 10.13 3.03 -11.23
CA ALA A 109 9.39 2.70 -12.45
C ALA A 109 9.60 3.74 -13.56
N ILE A 110 9.58 5.04 -13.23
CA ILE A 110 9.84 6.13 -14.17
C ILE A 110 11.24 5.99 -14.78
N MET A 111 12.26 5.76 -13.94
CA MET A 111 13.63 5.52 -14.42
C MET A 111 13.73 4.28 -15.31
N GLY A 112 12.98 3.23 -14.99
CA GLY A 112 12.86 2.03 -15.83
C GLY A 112 12.34 2.33 -17.24
N PHE A 113 11.29 3.14 -17.35
CA PHE A 113 10.74 3.57 -18.64
C PHE A 113 11.68 4.50 -19.40
N VAL A 114 12.27 5.50 -18.75
CA VAL A 114 13.23 6.43 -19.38
C VAL A 114 14.39 5.68 -20.01
N ARG A 115 14.90 4.63 -19.35
CA ARG A 115 16.00 3.80 -19.86
C ARG A 115 15.59 2.84 -20.99
N LEU A 116 14.30 2.54 -21.12
CA LEU A 116 13.78 1.78 -22.26
C LEU A 116 13.60 2.68 -23.50
N THR A 117 13.21 3.94 -23.29
CA THR A 117 12.92 4.89 -24.38
C THR A 117 14.15 5.68 -24.83
N SER A 118 15.25 5.65 -24.08
CA SER A 118 16.52 6.25 -24.52
C SER A 118 17.11 5.40 -25.66
N PRO A 119 17.22 5.93 -26.90
CA PRO A 119 17.86 5.20 -27.98
C PRO A 119 19.30 4.89 -27.58
N ARG A 120 19.69 3.61 -27.65
CA ARG A 120 21.09 3.19 -27.53
C ARG A 120 21.83 3.81 -28.72
N GLN A 121 22.60 4.86 -28.47
CA GLN A 121 23.73 5.22 -29.32
C GLN A 121 24.90 4.31 -28.96
#